data_AF-F3GM14-F1
#
_entry.id   AF-F3GM14-F1
#
_cell.length_a   1.000
_cell.length_b   1.000
_cell.length_c   1.000
_cell.angle_alpha   90.00
_cell.angle_beta   90.00
_cell.angle_gamma   90.00
#
_symmetry.space_group_name_H-M   'P 1'
#
loop_
_entity.id
_entity.type
_entity.pdbx_description
1 polymer ?
#
loop_
_entity_poly.entity_id
_entity_poly.type
_entity_poly.pdbx_seq_one_letter_code
_entity_poly.pdbx_strand_id
1 'polypeptide(L)' 'MISITGSNRAGALVAQAAAPTVKRVTQELGGKSPNILLPDADFAQAV' A
#
# COMPACT_ATOMS: atom_id res chain seq x y z
N MET A 1 1.55 15.32 12.31
CA MET A 1 1.16 14.49 11.15
C MET A 1 2.13 13.32 11.11
N ILE A 2 1.65 12.13 10.77
CA ILE A 2 2.45 10.92 10.57
C ILE A 2 2.24 10.49 9.12
N SER A 3 3.32 10.21 8.40
CA SER A 3 3.27 9.64 7.06
C SER A 3 4.05 8.34 7.06
N ILE A 4 3.43 7.26 6.58
CA ILE A 4 4.03 5.93 6.59
C ILE A 4 3.73 5.18 5.28
N THR A 5 4.77 4.54 4.75
CA THR A 5 4.65 3.47 3.76
C THR A 5 5.12 2.17 4.40
N GLY A 6 4.36 1.08 4.27
CA GLY A 6 4.74 -0.17 4.91
C GLY A 6 3.68 -1.26 4.83
N SER A 7 3.68 -2.17 5.80
CA SER A 7 2.71 -3.28 5.85
C SER A 7 1.38 -2.87 6.46
N ASN A 8 0.30 -3.57 6.08
CA ASN A 8 -1.02 -3.44 6.72
C ASN A 8 -0.95 -3.54 8.26
N ARG A 9 -0.14 -4.47 8.79
CA ARG A 9 0.06 -4.63 10.23
C ARG A 9 0.66 -3.38 10.87
N ALA A 10 1.72 -2.83 10.29
CA ALA A 10 2.33 -1.61 10.80
C ALA A 10 1.38 -0.40 10.67
N GLY A 11 0.67 -0.29 9.55
CA GLY A 11 -0.34 0.75 9.33
C GLY A 11 -1.43 0.75 10.39
N ALA A 12 -2.00 -0.42 10.69
CA ALA A 12 -3.02 -0.56 11.73
C ALA A 12 -2.53 -0.09 13.11
N LEU A 13 -1.31 -0.50 13.50
CA LEU A 13 -0.71 -0.11 14.78
C LEU A 13 -0.45 1.41 14.86
N VAL A 14 0.03 2.02 13.77
CA VAL A 14 0.25 3.47 13.70
C VAL A 14 -1.06 4.25 13.80
N ALA A 15 -2.11 3.82 13.10
CA ALA A 15 -3.41 4.47 13.16
C ALA A 15 -4.02 4.40 14.58
N GLN A 16 -3.94 3.24 15.24
CA GLN A 16 -4.38 3.06 16.63
C GLN A 16 -3.62 3.97 17.60
N ALA A 17 -2.30 4.04 17.49
CA ALA A 17 -1.47 4.88 18.35
C ALA A 17 -1.69 6.38 18.11
N ALA A 18 -2.09 6.79 16.90
CA ALA A 18 -2.34 8.19 16.56
C ALA A 18 -3.69 8.71 17.08
N ALA A 19 -4.68 7.83 17.27
CA ALA A 19 -6.06 8.17 17.58
C ALA A 19 -6.24 9.04 18.85
N PRO A 20 -5.59 8.76 20.00
CA PRO A 20 -5.79 9.54 21.23
C PRO A 20 -5.43 11.03 21.11
N THR A 21 -4.54 11.36 20.17
CA THR A 21 -4.06 12.73 19.95
C THR A 21 -4.63 13.36 18.68
N VAL A 22 -5.53 12.66 17.98
CA VAL A 22 -6.13 13.09 16.70
C VAL A 22 -5.05 13.50 15.69
N LYS A 23 -3.89 12.82 15.71
CA LYS A 23 -2.82 13.09 14.75
C LYS A 23 -3.27 12.62 13.37
N ARG A 24 -3.22 13.52 12.39
CA ARG A 24 -3.37 13.17 10.98
C ARG A 24 -2.37 12.09 10.58
N VAL A 25 -2.85 11.01 9.98
CA VAL A 25 -2.05 9.89 9.46
C VAL A 25 -2.29 9.75 7.94
N THR A 26 -1.22 9.66 7.16
CA THR A 26 -1.27 9.25 5.74
C THR A 26 -0.58 7.90 5.60
N GLN A 27 -1.20 6.96 4.87
CA GLN A 27 -0.79 5.55 4.87
C GLN A 27 -0.76 5.00 3.44
N GLU A 28 0.37 4.42 3.06
CA GLU A 28 0.52 3.59 1.87
C GLU A 28 0.89 2.17 2.30
N LEU A 29 -0.04 1.23 2.20
CA LEU A 29 0.07 -0.08 2.86
C LEU A 29 0.31 -1.25 1.90
N GLY A 30 0.79 -0.92 0.70
CA GLY A 30 0.98 -1.85 -0.39
C GLY A 30 -0.34 -2.29 -1.01
N GLY A 31 -0.25 -3.28 -1.87
CA GLY A 31 -1.40 -3.82 -2.60
C GLY A 31 -1.04 -5.14 -3.26
N LYS A 32 -2.04 -5.75 -3.90
CA LYS A 32 -1.85 -6.94 -4.72
C LYS A 32 -2.13 -6.58 -6.18
N SER A 33 -1.30 -5.69 -6.73
CA SER A 33 -1.47 -5.16 -8.08
C SER A 33 -1.37 -6.28 -9.11
N PRO A 34 -2.43 -6.59 -9.86
CA PRO A 34 -2.39 -7.62 -10.87
C PRO A 34 -1.60 -7.13 -12.09
N ASN A 35 -0.81 -8.01 -12.68
CA ASN A 35 -0.30 -7.85 -14.05
C ASN A 35 -1.05 -8.83 -14.95
N ILE A 36 -1.87 -8.31 -15.86
CA ILE A 36 -2.77 -9.11 -16.71
C ILE A 36 -2.25 -9.07 -18.14
N LEU A 37 -1.85 -10.22 -18.67
CA LEU A 37 -1.42 -10.38 -20.05
C LEU A 37 -2.57 -10.90 -20.90
N LEU A 38 -2.89 -10.18 -21.97
CA LEU A 38 -3.88 -10.59 -22.96
C LEU A 38 -3.25 -11.52 -24.01
N PRO A 39 -4.05 -12.28 -24.78
CA PRO A 39 -3.52 -13.25 -25.74
C PRO A 39 -2.59 -12.68 -26.81
N ASP A 40 -2.69 -11.38 -27.10
CA ASP A 40 -1.90 -10.64 -28.10
C ASP A 40 -0.76 -9.82 -27.47
N ALA A 41 -0.53 -9.93 -26.16
CA ALA A 41 0.57 -9.25 -25.51
C ALA A 41 1.93 -9.71 -26.06
N ASP A 42 2.82 -8.75 -26.35
CA ASP A 42 4.23 -9.06 -26.60
C ASP A 42 4.85 -9.62 -25.32
N PHE A 43 5.06 -10.94 -25.31
CA PHE A 43 5.55 -11.64 -24.14
C PHE A 43 6.97 -11.22 -23.79
N ALA A 44 7.85 -10.98 -24.77
CA ALA A 44 9.24 -10.64 -24.51
C ALA A 44 9.39 -9.24 -23.89
N GLN A 45 8.48 -8.33 -24.22
CA GLN A 45 8.41 -7.02 -23.55
C GLN A 45 7.82 -7.13 -22.13
N ALA A 46 6.97 -8.13 -21.87
CA ALA A 46 6.14 -8.19 -20.69
C ALA A 46 6.74 -8.95 -19.48
N VAL A 47 7.87 -9.65 -19.65
CA VAL A 47 8.56 -10.43 -18.60
C VAL A 47 9.99 -10.00 -18.32
#